data_AF-A0A949B2C8-F1
#
_entry.id   AF-A0A949B2C8-F1
#
_cell.length_a   1.000
_cell.length_b   1.000
_cell.length_c   1.000
_cell.angle_alpha   90.00
_cell.angle_beta   90.00
_cell.angle_gamma   90.00
#
_symmetry.space_group_name_H-M   'P 1'
#
loop_
_entity.id
_entity.type
_entity.pdbx_description
1 polymer ?
#
loop_
_entity_poly.entity_id
_entity_poly.type
_entity_poly.pdbx_seq_one_letter_code
_entity_poly.pdbx_strand_id
1 'polypeptide(L)'
;MSRQKNSTHRGWRSNAPRLIAGAVGVVLLSAAFMKMMDMDLFIRQMRDYGIISNYLLLSISARGLIALECTLGVGLLVFYRPKLTLLLTSALLLIFVGATGWAWLTDATIDCGCFGAWVKRTPKEAVLEGLIVLALTVISWAIHRPSQKPEARPKAWAIAVACLAGLILPLIFGSPVTRVDPNQTKAGDILLGDFQIEGLDRVDLAHGDYLLVLMDTECSHCRDAVAALNWLAEDPDLPEVIALSSNGEDQLKTFRKELQAIFPIGLITEEDFWRLLGDGDLPRTFLVRDRVVQEVWNTEIPDEDTIKSITAVHGFRGSKVHGSAKI
;
A
#
# COMPACT_ATOMS: atom_id res chain seq x y z
N MET A 1 -49.77 -33.25 34.59
CA MET A 1 -50.34 -32.71 33.32
C MET A 1 -50.34 -31.20 33.46
N SER A 2 -49.74 -30.34 32.64
CA SER A 2 -49.40 -30.43 31.21
C SER A 2 -48.26 -29.45 30.85
N ARG A 3 -47.28 -29.99 30.10
CA ARG A 3 -46.56 -29.43 28.95
C ARG A 3 -46.00 -27.99 28.98
N GLN A 4 -44.66 -27.95 29.00
CA GLN A 4 -43.80 -27.37 27.95
C GLN A 4 -44.49 -26.43 26.93
N LYS A 5 -44.05 -25.18 26.88
CA LYS A 5 -43.78 -24.45 25.62
C LYS A 5 -42.91 -23.21 25.93
N ASN A 6 -41.92 -22.97 25.06
CA ASN A 6 -41.02 -21.80 24.95
C ASN A 6 -39.52 -22.02 25.26
N SER A 7 -38.97 -23.21 24.99
CA SER A 7 -37.51 -23.42 24.98
C SER A 7 -36.82 -23.10 23.63
N THR A 8 -37.56 -22.93 22.54
CA THR A 8 -36.98 -22.77 21.19
C THR A 8 -36.53 -21.34 20.85
N HIS A 9 -37.16 -20.30 21.39
CA HIS A 9 -36.71 -18.91 21.18
C HIS A 9 -35.49 -18.50 22.03
N ARG A 10 -35.10 -19.34 23.01
CA ARG A 10 -34.03 -19.02 23.98
C ARG A 10 -32.63 -19.40 23.47
N GLY A 11 -32.53 -20.37 22.55
CA GLY A 11 -31.26 -20.87 22.01
C GLY A 11 -30.60 -19.95 20.95
N TRP A 12 -31.41 -19.23 20.15
CA TRP A 12 -30.86 -18.34 19.12
C TRP A 12 -30.30 -17.05 19.71
N ARG A 13 -31.03 -16.44 20.67
CA ARG A 13 -30.58 -15.22 21.37
C ARG A 13 -29.33 -15.42 22.23
N SER A 14 -29.06 -16.65 22.71
CA SER A 14 -27.86 -16.93 23.51
C SER A 14 -26.59 -17.15 22.67
N ASN A 15 -26.74 -17.60 21.42
CA ASN A 15 -25.62 -17.89 20.53
C ASN A 15 -25.33 -16.76 19.53
N ALA A 16 -26.28 -15.83 19.31
CA ALA A 16 -26.09 -14.66 18.45
C ALA A 16 -24.78 -13.89 18.68
N PRO A 17 -24.38 -13.48 19.90
CA PRO A 17 -23.12 -12.76 20.11
C PRO A 17 -21.89 -13.59 19.75
N ARG A 18 -21.96 -14.92 19.89
CA ARG A 18 -20.86 -15.82 19.51
C ARG A 18 -20.72 -15.90 18.00
N LEU A 19 -21.83 -15.98 17.27
CA LEU A 19 -21.82 -16.00 15.81
C LEU A 19 -21.30 -14.68 15.24
N ILE A 20 -21.77 -13.56 15.77
CA ILE A 20 -21.31 -12.22 15.36
C ILE A 20 -19.81 -12.07 15.67
N ALA A 21 -19.38 -12.41 16.88
CA ALA A 21 -17.96 -12.37 17.24
C ALA A 21 -17.11 -13.28 16.33
N GLY A 22 -17.57 -14.49 16.04
CA GLY A 22 -16.88 -15.40 15.13
C GLY A 22 -16.73 -14.81 13.73
N ALA A 23 -17.79 -14.21 13.17
CA ALA A 23 -17.74 -13.55 11.87
C ALA A 23 -16.74 -12.39 11.84
N VAL A 24 -16.76 -11.52 12.87
CA VAL A 24 -15.76 -10.44 13.03
C VAL A 24 -14.35 -11.02 13.14
N GLY A 25 -14.19 -12.13 13.88
CA GLY A 25 -12.90 -12.81 14.02
C GLY A 25 -12.34 -13.33 12.70
N VAL A 26 -13.19 -13.86 11.82
CA VAL A 26 -12.79 -14.24 10.44
C VAL A 26 -12.30 -13.02 9.67
N VAL A 27 -13.04 -11.90 9.72
CA VAL A 27 -12.66 -10.67 9.02
C VAL A 27 -11.28 -10.17 9.49
N LEU A 28 -11.01 -10.16 10.80
CA LEU A 28 -9.70 -9.78 11.33
C LEU A 28 -8.58 -10.71 10.87
N LEU A 29 -8.83 -12.02 10.84
CA LEU A 29 -7.81 -12.99 10.39
C LEU A 29 -7.52 -12.88 8.90
N SER A 30 -8.56 -12.64 8.09
CA SER A 30 -8.39 -12.36 6.67
C SER A 30 -7.58 -11.08 6.46
N ALA A 31 -7.87 -10.01 7.21
CA ALA A 31 -7.11 -8.76 7.14
C ALA A 31 -5.64 -8.95 7.58
N ALA A 32 -5.38 -9.69 8.67
CA ALA A 32 -4.03 -9.99 9.12
C ALA A 32 -3.24 -10.80 8.10
N PHE A 33 -3.90 -11.76 7.45
CA PHE A 33 -3.29 -12.58 6.40
C PHE A 33 -2.90 -11.74 5.18
N MET A 34 -3.75 -10.81 4.75
CA MET A 34 -3.43 -9.90 3.64
C MET A 34 -2.25 -8.99 3.97
N LYS A 35 -2.24 -8.38 5.18
CA LYS A 35 -1.09 -7.57 5.65
C LYS A 35 0.21 -8.36 5.75
N MET A 36 0.12 -9.66 6.01
CA MET A 36 1.28 -10.53 6.07
C MET A 36 1.83 -10.88 4.69
N MET A 37 0.97 -10.97 3.67
CA MET A 37 1.40 -11.22 2.28
C MET A 37 2.12 -10.01 1.68
N ASP A 38 1.59 -8.81 1.91
CA ASP A 38 2.16 -7.55 1.40
C ASP A 38 2.65 -6.64 2.54
N MET A 39 3.63 -7.13 3.31
CA MET A 39 4.16 -6.42 4.48
C MET A 39 4.74 -5.05 4.12
N ASP A 40 5.44 -4.93 2.99
CA ASP A 40 6.06 -3.67 2.57
C ASP A 40 5.01 -2.59 2.31
N LEU A 41 3.90 -2.98 1.67
CA LEU A 41 2.77 -2.09 1.39
C LEU A 41 2.07 -1.65 2.69
N PHE A 42 1.92 -2.57 3.65
CA PHE A 42 1.37 -2.24 4.97
C PHE A 42 2.29 -1.31 5.78
N ILE A 43 3.62 -1.49 5.72
CA ILE A 43 4.59 -0.59 6.38
C ILE A 43 4.55 0.81 5.77
N ARG A 44 4.44 0.93 4.44
CA ARG A 44 4.27 2.22 3.75
C ARG A 44 2.99 2.91 4.19
N GLN A 45 1.86 2.20 4.18
CA GLN A 45 0.61 2.77 4.69
C GLN A 45 0.73 3.28 6.14
N MET A 46 1.48 2.57 6.99
CA MET A 46 1.77 3.04 8.34
C MET A 46 2.68 4.28 8.40
N ARG A 47 3.61 4.42 7.44
CA ARG A 47 4.47 5.60 7.26
C ARG A 47 3.66 6.81 6.78
N ASP A 48 2.74 6.61 5.85
CA ASP A 48 1.90 7.67 5.26
C ASP A 48 1.00 8.34 6.30
N TYR A 49 0.63 7.62 7.37
CA TYR A 49 -0.07 8.23 8.50
C TYR A 49 0.77 9.24 9.30
N GLY A 50 2.09 9.29 9.10
CA GLY A 50 2.99 10.27 9.71
C GLY A 50 3.19 10.13 11.23
N ILE A 51 2.67 9.07 11.86
CA ILE A 51 2.71 8.88 13.33
C ILE A 51 4.11 8.46 13.81
N ILE A 52 4.83 7.67 13.02
CA ILE A 52 6.12 7.08 13.39
C ILE A 52 7.14 7.39 12.28
N SER A 53 8.18 8.16 12.61
CA SER A 53 9.25 8.52 11.65
C SER A 53 10.39 7.50 11.58
N ASN A 54 10.54 6.66 12.62
CA ASN A 54 11.63 5.68 12.68
C ASN A 54 11.20 4.35 12.03
N TYR A 55 11.93 3.92 11.00
CA TYR A 55 11.63 2.70 10.24
C TYR A 55 11.65 1.41 11.08
N LEU A 56 12.59 1.29 12.03
CA LEU A 56 12.65 0.13 12.91
C LEU A 56 11.40 0.05 13.79
N LEU A 57 10.94 1.19 14.30
CA LEU A 57 9.70 1.27 15.07
C LEU A 57 8.48 0.99 14.19
N LEU A 58 8.44 1.45 12.94
CA LEU A 58 7.38 1.13 11.97
C LEU A 58 7.29 -0.38 11.73
N SER A 59 8.40 -1.04 11.41
CA SER A 59 8.42 -2.48 11.12
C SER A 59 8.04 -3.34 12.34
N ILE A 60 8.55 -2.98 13.54
CA ILE A 60 8.15 -3.66 14.78
C ILE A 60 6.66 -3.44 15.07
N SER A 61 6.17 -2.21 14.89
CA SER A 61 4.75 -1.88 15.12
C SER A 61 3.83 -2.61 14.15
N ALA A 62 4.19 -2.68 12.87
CA ALA A 62 3.45 -3.41 11.84
C ALA A 62 3.28 -4.89 12.22
N ARG A 63 4.37 -5.54 12.61
CA ARG A 63 4.35 -6.94 13.08
C ARG A 63 3.55 -7.11 14.36
N GLY A 64 3.70 -6.19 15.31
CA GLY A 64 2.92 -6.16 16.54
C GLY A 64 1.42 -6.06 16.25
N LEU A 65 1.03 -5.26 15.25
CA LEU A 65 -0.37 -5.09 14.86
C LEU A 65 -0.95 -6.35 14.22
N ILE A 66 -0.20 -7.02 13.32
CA ILE A 66 -0.60 -8.31 12.75
C ILE A 66 -0.75 -9.37 13.85
N ALA A 67 0.20 -9.44 14.79
CA ALA A 67 0.10 -10.36 15.93
C ALA A 67 -1.12 -10.06 16.81
N LEU A 68 -1.44 -8.79 17.01
CA LEU A 68 -2.64 -8.36 17.75
C LEU A 68 -3.93 -8.75 17.00
N GLU A 69 -4.00 -8.53 15.69
CA GLU A 69 -5.14 -8.93 14.85
C GLU A 69 -5.36 -10.45 14.88
N CYS A 70 -4.30 -11.25 14.72
CA CYS A 70 -4.35 -12.70 14.84
C CYS A 70 -4.85 -13.15 16.22
N THR A 71 -4.34 -12.52 17.28
CA THR A 71 -4.70 -12.80 18.68
C THR A 71 -6.18 -12.51 18.94
N LEU A 72 -6.65 -11.33 18.52
CA LEU A 72 -8.04 -10.92 18.70
C LEU A 72 -8.98 -11.73 17.81
N GLY A 73 -8.61 -11.98 16.56
CA GLY A 73 -9.37 -12.78 15.60
C GLY A 73 -9.64 -14.20 16.10
N VAL A 74 -8.58 -14.91 16.53
CA VAL A 74 -8.74 -16.23 17.16
C VAL A 74 -9.48 -16.15 18.49
N GLY A 75 -9.19 -15.12 19.31
CA GLY A 75 -9.89 -14.88 20.56
C GLY A 75 -11.41 -14.76 20.41
N LEU A 76 -11.87 -14.10 19.34
CA LEU A 76 -13.28 -13.97 19.00
C LEU A 76 -13.86 -15.29 18.47
N LEU A 77 -13.14 -16.02 17.60
CA LEU A 77 -13.55 -17.33 17.08
C LEU A 77 -13.80 -18.35 18.19
N VAL A 78 -12.87 -18.45 19.14
CA VAL A 78 -13.00 -19.39 20.27
C VAL A 78 -13.82 -18.80 21.42
N PHE A 79 -14.24 -17.54 21.31
CA PHE A 79 -15.00 -16.79 22.30
C PHE A 79 -14.34 -16.82 23.69
N TYR A 80 -13.04 -16.53 23.73
CA TYR A 80 -12.23 -16.42 24.94
C TYR A 80 -12.29 -15.00 25.50
N ARG A 81 -12.51 -14.88 26.81
CA ARG A 81 -12.70 -13.62 27.54
C ARG A 81 -13.47 -12.57 26.73
N PRO A 82 -14.70 -12.87 26.27
CA PRO A 82 -15.40 -12.10 25.25
C PRO A 82 -15.56 -10.62 25.59
N LYS A 83 -15.74 -10.26 26.86
CA LYS A 83 -15.77 -8.85 27.28
C LYS A 83 -14.47 -8.09 26.96
N LEU A 84 -13.33 -8.71 27.24
CA LEU A 84 -12.01 -8.11 26.99
C LEU A 84 -11.71 -8.14 25.48
N THR A 85 -11.91 -9.28 24.83
CA THR A 85 -11.60 -9.44 23.41
C THR A 85 -12.46 -8.53 22.52
N LEU A 86 -13.76 -8.40 22.80
CA LEU A 86 -14.65 -7.48 22.08
C LEU A 86 -14.29 -6.01 22.35
N LEU A 87 -13.89 -5.66 23.58
CA LEU A 87 -13.45 -4.30 23.92
C LEU A 87 -12.17 -3.93 23.17
N LEU A 88 -11.15 -4.79 23.23
CA LEU A 88 -9.87 -4.58 22.54
C LEU A 88 -10.05 -4.56 21.02
N THR A 89 -10.92 -5.43 20.48
CA THR A 89 -11.26 -5.41 19.04
C THR A 89 -11.95 -4.09 18.66
N SER A 90 -12.89 -3.62 19.47
CA SER A 90 -13.57 -2.34 19.21
C SER A 90 -12.58 -1.17 19.23
N ALA A 91 -11.65 -1.17 20.18
CA ALA A 91 -10.59 -0.15 20.24
C ALA A 91 -9.67 -0.20 19.02
N LEU A 92 -9.24 -1.39 18.60
CA LEU A 92 -8.40 -1.58 17.42
C LEU A 92 -9.10 -1.12 16.14
N LEU A 93 -10.35 -1.54 15.93
CA LEU A 93 -11.15 -1.13 14.77
C LEU A 93 -11.38 0.38 14.75
N LEU A 94 -11.62 0.99 15.91
CA LEU A 94 -11.79 2.44 16.01
C LEU A 94 -10.51 3.20 15.64
N ILE A 95 -9.33 2.68 16.03
CA ILE A 95 -8.04 3.24 15.62
C ILE A 95 -7.87 3.12 14.10
N PHE A 96 -8.13 1.95 13.51
CA PHE A 96 -8.01 1.77 12.06
C PHE A 96 -8.97 2.65 11.27
N VAL A 97 -10.25 2.67 11.63
CA VAL A 97 -11.26 3.53 10.99
C VAL A 97 -10.88 5.00 11.12
N GLY A 98 -10.37 5.41 12.29
CA GLY A 98 -9.88 6.77 12.52
C GLY A 98 -8.66 7.12 11.66
N ALA A 99 -7.67 6.23 11.58
CA ALA A 99 -6.47 6.45 10.77
C ALA A 99 -6.79 6.49 9.27
N THR A 100 -7.59 5.55 8.77
CA THR A 100 -8.02 5.54 7.36
C THR A 100 -8.93 6.71 7.04
N GLY A 101 -9.82 7.09 7.95
CA GLY A 101 -10.67 8.27 7.80
C GLY A 101 -9.86 9.57 7.80
N TRP A 102 -8.83 9.67 8.62
CA TRP A 102 -7.89 10.80 8.61
C TRP A 102 -7.15 10.88 7.28
N ALA A 103 -6.56 9.77 6.81
CA ALA A 103 -5.84 9.73 5.54
C ALA A 103 -6.75 10.04 4.34
N TRP A 104 -8.02 9.69 4.41
CA TRP A 104 -9.01 10.10 3.42
C TRP A 104 -9.29 11.61 3.43
N LEU A 105 -9.35 12.24 4.62
CA LEU A 105 -9.61 13.68 4.74
C LEU A 105 -8.41 14.55 4.33
N THR A 106 -7.20 14.02 4.45
CA THR A 106 -5.96 14.74 4.12
C THR A 106 -5.41 14.36 2.74
N ASP A 107 -6.14 13.55 1.97
CA ASP A 107 -5.67 12.96 0.70
C ASP A 107 -4.28 12.32 0.81
N ALA A 108 -3.94 11.78 1.99
CA ALA A 108 -2.61 11.24 2.30
C ALA A 108 -2.39 9.84 1.73
N THR A 109 -3.47 9.10 1.44
CA THR A 109 -3.40 7.75 0.84
C THR A 109 -4.52 7.59 -0.17
N ILE A 110 -4.17 7.18 -1.39
CA ILE A 110 -5.11 7.00 -2.51
C ILE A 110 -5.76 5.61 -2.45
N ASP A 111 -5.01 4.60 -2.03
CA ASP A 111 -5.48 3.23 -1.83
C ASP A 111 -5.39 2.78 -0.38
N CYS A 112 -6.40 2.04 0.08
CA CYS A 112 -6.34 1.37 1.37
C CYS A 112 -5.57 0.06 1.26
N GLY A 113 -4.26 0.15 1.47
CA GLY A 113 -3.33 -0.98 1.46
C GLY A 113 -3.61 -2.14 2.43
N CYS A 114 -4.69 -2.10 3.21
CA CYS A 114 -5.07 -3.16 4.15
C CYS A 114 -5.36 -4.52 3.51
N PHE A 115 -5.65 -4.57 2.20
CA PHE A 115 -5.95 -5.81 1.46
C PHE A 115 -4.88 -6.21 0.42
N GLY A 116 -3.74 -5.53 0.40
CA GLY A 116 -2.66 -5.82 -0.56
C GLY A 116 -3.04 -5.55 -2.01
N ALA A 117 -2.20 -6.00 -2.94
CA ALA A 117 -2.37 -5.85 -4.40
C ALA A 117 -3.62 -6.55 -4.97
N TRP A 118 -4.27 -7.41 -4.18
CA TRP A 118 -5.30 -8.33 -4.63
C TRP A 118 -6.71 -7.71 -4.69
N VAL A 119 -6.96 -6.66 -3.90
CA VAL A 119 -8.27 -5.99 -3.86
C VAL A 119 -8.08 -4.49 -3.67
N LYS A 120 -8.08 -3.74 -4.77
CA LYS A 120 -8.09 -2.27 -4.75
C LYS A 120 -9.38 -1.77 -4.11
N ARG A 121 -9.27 -1.04 -3.00
CA ARG A 121 -10.40 -0.48 -2.24
C ARG A 121 -10.17 0.99 -1.99
N THR A 122 -11.19 1.79 -2.29
CA THR A 122 -11.16 3.23 -2.03
C THR A 122 -11.20 3.51 -0.52
N PRO A 123 -10.58 4.62 -0.04
CA PRO A 123 -10.60 4.99 1.39
C PRO A 123 -11.99 5.06 2.02
N LYS A 124 -12.97 5.60 1.27
CA LYS A 124 -14.37 5.63 1.68
C LYS A 124 -14.97 4.23 1.93
N GLU A 125 -14.63 3.25 1.11
CA GLU A 125 -15.14 1.88 1.24
C GLU A 125 -14.54 1.19 2.46
N ALA A 126 -13.23 1.34 2.66
CA ALA A 126 -12.54 0.77 3.82
C ALA A 126 -13.08 1.34 5.15
N VAL A 127 -13.33 2.66 5.21
CA VAL A 127 -13.96 3.31 6.37
C VAL A 127 -15.36 2.75 6.62
N LEU A 128 -16.19 2.61 5.58
CA LEU A 128 -17.54 2.11 5.71
C LEU A 128 -17.57 0.65 6.18
N GLU A 129 -16.75 -0.22 5.58
CA GLU A 129 -16.62 -1.62 6.01
C GLU A 129 -16.13 -1.72 7.45
N GLY A 130 -15.13 -0.92 7.83
CA GLY A 130 -14.63 -0.84 9.19
C GLY A 130 -15.69 -0.40 10.20
N LEU A 131 -16.52 0.59 9.84
CA LEU A 131 -17.66 1.04 10.68
C LEU A 131 -18.71 -0.05 10.85
N ILE A 132 -19.01 -0.83 9.80
CA ILE A 132 -19.95 -1.96 9.88
C ILE A 132 -19.41 -3.03 10.84
N VAL A 133 -18.13 -3.42 10.68
CA VAL A 133 -17.49 -4.42 11.55
C VAL A 133 -17.41 -3.92 13.00
N LEU A 134 -17.12 -2.63 13.20
CA LEU A 134 -17.13 -2.00 14.52
C LEU A 134 -18.53 -2.04 15.15
N ALA A 135 -19.58 -1.66 14.41
CA ALA A 135 -20.95 -1.71 14.88
C ALA A 135 -21.37 -3.14 15.28
N LEU A 136 -21.04 -4.14 14.46
CA LEU A 136 -21.29 -5.56 14.78
C LEU A 136 -20.56 -5.99 16.07
N THR A 137 -19.31 -5.56 16.24
CA THR A 137 -18.51 -5.84 17.44
C THR A 137 -19.13 -5.23 18.69
N VAL A 138 -19.55 -3.96 18.62
CA VAL A 138 -20.21 -3.23 19.72
C VAL A 138 -21.56 -3.84 20.05
N ILE A 139 -22.36 -4.23 19.05
CA ILE A 139 -23.64 -4.93 19.25
C ILE A 139 -23.41 -6.27 19.95
N SER A 140 -22.41 -7.05 19.52
CA SER A 140 -22.04 -8.30 20.17
C SER A 140 -21.64 -8.10 21.63
N TRP A 141 -20.88 -7.04 21.92
CA TRP A 141 -20.47 -6.66 23.27
C TRP A 141 -21.67 -6.25 24.15
N ALA A 142 -22.59 -5.45 23.63
CA ALA A 142 -23.77 -4.97 24.37
C ALA A 142 -24.77 -6.09 24.69
N ILE A 143 -24.95 -7.05 23.78
CA ILE A 143 -25.88 -8.18 23.96
C ILE A 143 -25.23 -9.30 24.81
N HIS A 144 -23.91 -9.36 24.86
CA HIS A 144 -23.18 -10.40 25.58
C HIS A 144 -23.46 -10.38 27.09
N ARG A 145 -23.91 -11.53 27.60
CA ARG A 145 -24.09 -11.77 29.04
C ARG A 145 -22.87 -12.54 29.57
N PRO A 146 -22.16 -12.03 30.60
CA PRO A 146 -21.01 -12.72 31.16
C PRO A 146 -21.40 -14.09 31.70
N SER A 147 -20.66 -15.11 31.30
CA SER A 147 -20.74 -16.45 31.87
C SER A 147 -19.78 -16.54 33.07
N GLN A 148 -20.24 -17.04 34.20
CA GLN A 148 -19.42 -17.21 35.42
C GLN A 148 -18.55 -18.47 35.41
N LYS A 149 -18.58 -19.26 34.34
CA LYS A 149 -17.77 -20.49 34.24
C LYS A 149 -16.32 -20.17 33.88
N PRO A 150 -15.32 -20.77 34.56
CA PRO A 150 -13.93 -20.63 34.20
C PRO A 150 -13.68 -21.13 32.78
N GLU A 151 -12.83 -20.42 32.04
CA GLU A 151 -12.55 -20.73 30.64
C GLU A 151 -11.57 -21.90 30.51
N ALA A 152 -11.79 -22.72 29.47
CA ALA A 152 -11.01 -23.93 29.25
C ALA A 152 -9.57 -23.59 28.81
N ARG A 153 -8.58 -24.24 29.44
CA ARG A 153 -7.15 -24.18 29.06
C ARG A 153 -6.85 -24.30 27.56
N PRO A 154 -7.50 -25.17 26.74
CA PRO A 154 -7.22 -25.23 25.30
C PRO A 154 -7.49 -23.91 24.55
N LYS A 155 -8.43 -23.07 25.00
CA LYS A 155 -8.69 -21.78 24.37
C LYS A 155 -7.54 -20.79 24.57
N ALA A 156 -6.90 -20.83 25.74
CA ALA A 156 -5.72 -20.01 26.02
C ALA A 156 -4.53 -20.43 25.15
N TRP A 157 -4.34 -21.74 24.94
CA TRP A 157 -3.33 -22.24 24.01
C TRP A 157 -3.57 -21.82 22.57
N ALA A 158 -4.82 -21.85 22.09
CA ALA A 158 -5.15 -21.37 20.74
C ALA A 158 -4.75 -19.90 20.54
N ILE A 159 -4.96 -19.05 21.54
CA ILE A 159 -4.55 -17.64 21.51
C ILE A 159 -3.04 -17.49 21.55
N ALA A 160 -2.35 -18.24 22.42
CA ALA A 160 -0.89 -18.18 22.50
C ALA A 160 -0.25 -18.59 21.16
N VAL A 161 -0.78 -19.63 20.51
CA VAL A 161 -0.35 -20.07 19.18
C VAL A 161 -0.66 -19.00 18.13
N ALA A 162 -1.83 -18.37 18.15
CA ALA A 162 -2.18 -17.30 17.21
C ALA A 162 -1.26 -16.07 17.34
N CYS A 163 -0.94 -15.67 18.57
CA CYS A 163 0.00 -14.58 18.85
C CYS A 163 1.41 -14.93 18.34
N LEU A 164 1.89 -16.14 18.64
CA LEU A 164 3.20 -16.62 18.18
C LEU A 164 3.26 -16.70 16.66
N ALA A 165 2.22 -17.23 16.02
CA ALA A 165 2.13 -17.30 14.57
C ALA A 165 2.13 -15.91 13.93
N GLY A 166 1.38 -14.96 14.47
CA GLY A 166 1.36 -13.58 13.97
C GLY A 166 2.69 -12.83 14.15
N LEU A 167 3.53 -13.24 15.11
CA LEU A 167 4.89 -12.69 15.26
C LEU A 167 5.93 -13.36 14.35
N ILE A 168 5.84 -14.68 14.18
CA ILE A 168 6.86 -15.47 13.46
C ILE A 168 6.60 -15.50 11.96
N LEU A 169 5.35 -15.71 11.52
CA LEU A 169 5.05 -15.88 10.09
C LEU A 169 5.49 -14.68 9.24
N PRO A 170 5.34 -13.42 9.69
CA PRO A 170 5.85 -12.29 8.90
C PRO A 170 7.38 -12.18 8.86
N LEU A 171 8.13 -12.96 9.64
CA LEU A 171 9.59 -13.07 9.51
C LEU A 171 10.01 -14.08 8.43
N ILE A 172 9.13 -15.03 8.13
CA ILE A 172 9.36 -16.10 7.15
C ILE A 172 8.84 -15.67 5.78
N PHE A 173 7.64 -15.08 5.75
CA PHE A 173 6.94 -14.67 4.53
C PHE A 173 7.07 -13.19 4.22
N GLY A 174 7.27 -12.34 5.23
CA GLY A 174 7.54 -10.93 5.00
C GLY A 174 8.98 -10.76 4.54
N SER A 175 9.17 -9.96 3.50
CA SER A 175 10.47 -9.52 2.97
C SER A 175 11.46 -9.28 4.12
N PRO A 176 12.70 -9.79 4.04
CA PRO A 176 13.69 -9.51 5.07
C PRO A 176 13.85 -7.99 5.19
N VAL A 177 13.80 -7.48 6.43
CA VAL A 177 13.95 -6.06 6.84
C VAL A 177 15.20 -5.39 6.25
N THR A 178 16.10 -6.17 5.66
CA THR A 178 17.41 -5.77 5.17
C THR A 178 17.42 -5.22 3.74
N ARG A 179 16.28 -4.86 3.15
CA ARG A 179 16.24 -4.21 1.83
C ARG A 179 15.64 -2.81 1.85
N VAL A 180 16.00 -2.00 2.83
CA VAL A 180 16.00 -0.56 2.59
C VAL A 180 17.17 0.05 3.34
N ASP A 181 18.25 0.27 2.61
CA ASP A 181 19.24 1.26 3.01
C ASP A 181 18.79 2.59 2.35
N PRO A 182 18.22 3.54 3.12
CA PRO A 182 17.74 4.83 2.58
C PRO A 182 18.87 5.66 1.95
N ASN A 183 20.12 5.21 2.06
CA ASN A 183 21.31 5.87 1.56
C ASN A 183 22.00 5.12 0.39
N GLN A 184 21.39 4.05 -0.15
CA GLN A 184 21.94 3.29 -1.28
C GLN A 184 21.15 3.43 -2.58
N THR A 185 20.31 4.46 -2.74
CA THR A 185 20.03 4.95 -4.09
C THR A 185 21.19 5.84 -4.56
N LYS A 186 22.41 5.30 -4.53
CA LYS A 186 23.48 5.91 -5.32
C LYS A 186 23.13 5.67 -6.78
N ALA A 187 23.36 6.72 -7.54
CA ALA A 187 23.29 6.90 -8.97
C ALA A 187 24.03 5.86 -9.85
N GLY A 188 23.92 4.58 -9.53
CA GLY A 188 24.73 3.52 -10.14
C GLY A 188 24.14 2.12 -10.03
N ASP A 189 23.33 1.83 -9.01
CA ASP A 189 22.86 0.44 -8.73
C ASP A 189 21.43 0.14 -9.21
N ILE A 190 20.63 1.14 -9.56
CA ILE A 190 19.38 0.89 -10.30
C ILE A 190 19.75 0.73 -11.78
N LEU A 191 20.28 -0.44 -12.11
CA LEU A 191 20.20 -0.92 -13.48
C LEU A 191 18.72 -1.15 -13.77
N LEU A 192 18.15 -0.35 -14.67
CA LEU A 192 16.90 -0.69 -15.33
C LEU A 192 17.15 -1.99 -16.13
N GLY A 193 17.03 -3.13 -15.43
CA GLY A 193 16.98 -4.46 -16.03
C GLY A 193 15.82 -4.56 -17.02
N ASP A 194 15.74 -5.69 -17.72
CA ASP A 194 14.74 -5.95 -18.76
C ASP A 194 13.33 -6.11 -18.16
N PHE A 195 12.73 -5.02 -17.68
CA PHE A 195 11.31 -4.99 -17.29
C PHE A 195 10.47 -4.80 -18.53
N GLN A 196 9.40 -5.60 -18.65
CA GLN A 196 8.51 -5.53 -19.80
C GLN A 196 7.62 -4.30 -19.64
N ILE A 197 7.83 -3.31 -20.51
CA ILE A 197 7.04 -2.08 -20.52
C ILE A 197 6.09 -2.15 -21.71
N GLU A 198 4.80 -2.29 -21.44
CA GLU A 198 3.77 -2.31 -22.48
C GLU A 198 3.41 -0.88 -22.88
N GLY A 199 3.25 -0.64 -24.19
CA GLY A 199 2.87 0.67 -24.73
C GLY A 199 4.02 1.63 -25.06
N LEU A 200 5.28 1.19 -24.90
CA LEU A 200 6.50 1.95 -25.23
C LEU A 200 7.34 1.30 -26.34
N ASP A 201 6.71 0.58 -27.29
CA ASP A 201 7.36 -0.15 -28.39
C ASP A 201 8.30 0.68 -29.29
N ARG A 202 8.29 2.02 -29.14
CA ARG A 202 9.07 2.97 -29.93
C ARG A 202 10.22 3.63 -29.19
N VAL A 203 10.37 3.40 -27.89
CA VAL A 203 11.38 4.09 -27.07
C VAL A 203 12.43 3.08 -26.61
N ASP A 204 13.64 3.22 -27.15
CA ASP A 204 14.77 2.37 -26.77
C ASP A 204 15.40 2.85 -25.47
N LEU A 205 14.83 2.42 -24.34
CA LEU A 205 15.38 2.69 -23.00
C LEU A 205 16.79 2.11 -22.78
N ALA A 206 17.38 1.42 -23.77
CA ALA A 206 18.73 0.89 -23.68
C ALA A 206 19.83 1.92 -23.93
N HIS A 207 19.58 2.94 -24.74
CA HIS A 207 20.59 3.93 -25.11
C HIS A 207 19.97 5.32 -25.15
N GLY A 208 20.52 6.25 -24.38
CA GLY A 208 20.03 7.62 -24.33
C GLY A 208 19.69 8.11 -22.93
N ASP A 209 19.20 9.35 -22.91
CA ASP A 209 18.92 10.12 -21.71
C ASP A 209 17.42 10.31 -21.55
N TYR A 210 16.91 9.91 -20.39
CA TYR A 210 15.48 9.89 -20.10
C TYR A 210 15.19 10.50 -18.75
N LEU A 211 14.09 11.24 -18.67
CA LEU A 211 13.46 11.60 -17.42
C LEU A 211 12.32 10.62 -17.16
N LEU A 212 12.62 9.58 -16.40
CA LEU A 212 11.67 8.51 -16.11
C LEU A 212 10.85 8.87 -14.87
N VAL A 213 9.53 8.91 -14.99
CA VAL A 213 8.63 9.39 -13.92
C VAL A 213 7.69 8.27 -13.50
N LEU A 214 7.85 7.77 -12.29
CA LEU A 214 6.90 6.83 -11.71
C LEU A 214 5.68 7.59 -11.19
N MET A 215 4.48 7.19 -11.62
CA MET A 215 3.25 7.88 -11.27
C MET A 215 2.05 6.94 -11.13
N ASP A 216 1.07 7.38 -10.32
CA ASP A 216 -0.24 6.76 -10.21
C ASP A 216 -1.34 7.75 -10.67
N THR A 217 -2.27 7.26 -11.49
CA THR A 217 -3.36 8.06 -12.08
C THR A 217 -4.35 8.66 -11.08
N GLU A 218 -4.44 8.07 -9.88
CA GLU A 218 -5.32 8.51 -8.81
C GLU A 218 -4.57 9.38 -7.78
N CYS A 219 -3.25 9.55 -7.93
CA CYS A 219 -2.43 10.40 -7.04
C CYS A 219 -2.57 11.89 -7.33
N SER A 220 -2.97 12.68 -6.33
CA SER A 220 -3.06 14.15 -6.42
C SER A 220 -1.74 14.80 -6.82
N HIS A 221 -0.63 14.43 -6.18
CA HIS A 221 0.70 14.93 -6.52
C HIS A 221 1.11 14.58 -7.96
N CYS A 222 0.76 13.40 -8.46
CA CYS A 222 1.01 13.03 -9.85
C CYS A 222 0.16 13.85 -10.82
N ARG A 223 -1.10 14.11 -10.49
CA ARG A 223 -1.99 14.94 -11.31
C ARG A 223 -1.49 16.39 -11.37
N ASP A 224 -1.04 16.95 -10.25
CA ASP A 224 -0.50 18.30 -10.16
C ASP A 224 0.83 18.45 -10.92
N ALA A 225 1.64 17.39 -10.95
CA ALA A 225 2.92 17.37 -11.64
C ALA A 225 2.80 17.35 -13.17
N VAL A 226 1.66 16.96 -13.76
CA VAL A 226 1.54 16.81 -15.22
C VAL A 226 1.86 18.11 -15.96
N ALA A 227 1.44 19.27 -15.44
CA ALA A 227 1.75 20.55 -16.08
C ALA A 227 3.26 20.83 -16.13
N ALA A 228 3.98 20.55 -15.03
CA ALA A 228 5.43 20.68 -14.97
C ALA A 228 6.14 19.71 -15.93
N LEU A 229 5.69 18.45 -15.96
CA LEU A 229 6.23 17.43 -16.84
C LEU A 229 5.98 17.75 -18.33
N ASN A 230 4.82 18.34 -18.65
CA ASN A 230 4.54 18.81 -20.00
C ASN A 230 5.52 19.92 -20.42
N TRP A 231 5.82 20.90 -19.55
CA TRP A 231 6.82 21.93 -19.86
C TRP A 231 8.20 21.32 -20.12
N LEU A 232 8.63 20.36 -19.30
CA LEU A 232 9.91 19.68 -19.52
C LEU A 232 9.92 18.86 -20.82
N ALA A 233 8.80 18.23 -21.17
CA ALA A 233 8.67 17.45 -22.40
C ALA A 233 8.59 18.29 -23.68
N GLU A 234 8.27 19.59 -23.58
CA GLU A 234 8.26 20.52 -24.71
C GLU A 234 9.66 21.03 -25.09
N ASP A 235 10.60 21.08 -24.15
CA ASP A 235 11.97 21.57 -24.40
C ASP A 235 12.80 20.49 -25.14
N PRO A 236 13.19 20.71 -26.41
CA PRO A 236 13.97 19.75 -27.18
C PRO A 236 15.43 19.60 -26.70
N ASP A 237 15.90 20.48 -25.81
CA ASP A 237 17.25 20.42 -25.23
C ASP A 237 17.28 19.60 -23.93
N LEU A 238 16.13 19.10 -23.45
CA LEU A 238 16.02 18.25 -22.26
C LEU A 238 15.88 16.75 -22.61
N PRO A 239 16.21 15.85 -21.67
CA PRO A 239 15.94 14.42 -21.80
C PRO A 239 14.46 14.12 -22.04
N GLU A 240 14.17 13.07 -22.81
CA GLU A 240 12.79 12.69 -23.11
C GLU A 240 12.06 12.26 -21.83
N VAL A 241 10.91 12.87 -21.57
CA VAL A 241 10.08 12.55 -20.40
C VAL A 241 9.25 11.31 -20.69
N ILE A 242 9.39 10.29 -19.85
CA ILE A 242 8.65 9.02 -19.97
C ILE A 242 8.06 8.69 -18.62
N ALA A 243 6.74 8.58 -18.55
CA ALA A 243 6.10 8.13 -17.32
C ALA A 243 5.93 6.61 -17.30
N LEU A 244 5.98 6.00 -16.11
CA LEU A 244 5.66 4.60 -15.86
C LEU A 244 4.56 4.51 -14.81
N SER A 245 3.61 3.59 -15.01
CA SER A 245 2.51 3.36 -14.10
C SER A 245 2.07 1.90 -14.11
N SER A 246 1.51 1.42 -13.00
CA SER A 246 0.85 0.10 -12.90
C SER A 246 -0.68 0.18 -13.03
N ASN A 247 -1.25 1.36 -13.28
CA ASN A 247 -2.68 1.54 -13.48
C ASN A 247 -3.12 0.98 -14.85
N GLY A 248 -4.35 0.47 -14.96
CA GLY A 248 -4.82 -0.18 -16.19
C GLY A 248 -4.89 0.78 -17.39
N GLU A 249 -4.81 0.26 -18.61
CA GLU A 249 -4.79 1.07 -19.84
C GLU A 249 -5.91 2.11 -19.93
N ASP A 250 -7.14 1.75 -19.51
CA ASP A 250 -8.29 2.67 -19.59
C ASP A 250 -8.16 3.83 -18.61
N GLN A 251 -7.57 3.59 -17.43
CA GLN A 251 -7.23 4.64 -16.46
C GLN A 251 -6.17 5.57 -17.05
N LEU A 252 -5.13 5.02 -17.68
CA LEU A 252 -4.07 5.79 -18.33
C LEU A 252 -4.59 6.65 -19.50
N LYS A 253 -5.47 6.09 -20.35
CA LYS A 253 -6.11 6.82 -21.46
C LYS A 253 -6.95 7.99 -20.93
N THR A 254 -7.69 7.76 -19.85
CA THR A 254 -8.50 8.80 -19.19
C THR A 254 -7.62 9.89 -18.60
N PHE A 255 -6.61 9.51 -17.82
CA PHE A 255 -5.64 10.42 -17.21
C PHE A 255 -4.95 11.31 -18.25
N ARG A 256 -4.44 10.71 -19.34
CA ARG A 256 -3.80 11.45 -20.43
C ARG A 256 -4.74 12.46 -21.08
N LYS A 257 -6.01 12.08 -21.29
CA LYS A 257 -7.00 12.95 -21.93
C LYS A 257 -7.43 14.09 -21.01
N GLU A 258 -7.65 13.81 -19.74
CA GLU A 258 -8.09 14.80 -18.75
C GLU A 258 -7.03 15.85 -18.49
N LEU A 259 -5.77 15.44 -18.30
CA LEU A 259 -4.66 16.32 -17.93
C LEU A 259 -3.83 16.77 -19.13
N GLN A 260 -4.20 16.34 -20.33
CA GLN A 260 -3.49 16.66 -21.58
C GLN A 260 -1.99 16.34 -21.51
N ALA A 261 -1.64 15.18 -20.93
CA ALA A 261 -0.25 14.75 -20.84
C ALA A 261 0.32 14.48 -22.25
N ILE A 262 1.39 15.18 -22.62
CA ILE A 262 2.02 15.06 -23.96
C ILE A 262 3.09 13.98 -24.02
N PHE A 263 3.58 13.53 -22.86
CA PHE A 263 4.59 12.49 -22.72
C PHE A 263 3.97 11.08 -22.79
N PRO A 264 4.73 10.07 -23.25
CA PRO A 264 4.31 8.68 -23.19
C PRO A 264 4.21 8.17 -21.74
N ILE A 265 3.25 7.27 -21.51
CA ILE A 265 3.08 6.58 -20.23
C ILE A 265 3.10 5.09 -20.50
N GLY A 266 4.12 4.42 -19.98
CA GLY A 266 4.31 2.98 -20.05
C GLY A 266 3.56 2.25 -18.96
N LEU A 267 2.97 1.11 -19.31
CA LEU A 267 2.42 0.18 -18.34
C LEU A 267 3.54 -0.75 -17.86
N ILE A 268 3.71 -0.84 -16.54
CA ILE A 268 4.62 -1.79 -15.89
C ILE A 268 3.85 -2.68 -14.93
N THR A 269 4.46 -3.82 -14.59
CA THR A 269 3.91 -4.69 -13.55
C THR A 269 3.89 -3.96 -12.21
N GLU A 270 2.94 -4.34 -11.36
CA GLU A 270 2.86 -3.79 -10.01
C GLU A 270 4.12 -4.11 -9.18
N GLU A 271 4.72 -5.28 -9.37
CA GLU A 271 6.00 -5.64 -8.75
C GLU A 271 7.12 -4.68 -9.14
N ASP A 272 7.24 -4.36 -10.43
CA ASP A 272 8.23 -3.41 -10.93
C ASP A 272 7.96 -1.99 -10.45
N PHE A 273 6.69 -1.60 -10.40
CA PHE A 273 6.28 -0.31 -9.86
C PHE A 273 6.74 -0.15 -8.42
N TRP A 274 6.44 -1.13 -7.55
CA TRP A 274 6.83 -1.06 -6.15
C TRP A 274 8.35 -1.17 -5.95
N ARG A 275 9.03 -1.94 -6.79
CA ARG A 275 10.49 -2.06 -6.78
C ARG A 275 11.17 -0.75 -7.16
N LEU A 276 10.67 -0.05 -8.17
CA LEU A 276 11.15 1.28 -8.56
C LEU A 276 10.77 2.34 -7.52
N LEU A 277 9.57 2.28 -6.94
CA LEU A 277 9.15 3.23 -5.92
C LEU A 277 10.03 3.12 -4.66
N GLY A 278 10.43 1.90 -4.26
CA GLY A 278 11.27 1.69 -3.07
C GLY A 278 10.72 2.46 -1.87
N ASP A 279 11.55 3.16 -1.13
CA ASP A 279 11.11 3.97 0.02
C ASP A 279 10.68 5.41 -0.32
N GLY A 280 10.62 5.75 -1.61
CA GLY A 280 10.26 7.09 -2.09
C GLY A 280 8.75 7.31 -2.24
N ASP A 281 8.41 8.55 -2.55
CA ASP A 281 7.05 9.05 -2.69
C ASP A 281 6.75 9.42 -4.15
N LEU A 282 5.46 9.38 -4.53
CA LEU A 282 5.00 9.72 -5.88
C LEU A 282 4.67 11.22 -6.02
N PRO A 283 4.85 11.82 -7.22
CA PRO A 283 5.56 11.26 -8.37
C PRO A 283 7.05 11.12 -8.07
N ARG A 284 7.67 10.04 -8.55
CA ARG A 284 9.10 9.79 -8.36
C ARG A 284 9.82 9.93 -9.69
N THR A 285 10.74 10.87 -9.78
CA THR A 285 11.44 11.20 -11.02
C THR A 285 12.87 10.68 -10.97
N PHE A 286 13.30 10.00 -12.02
CA PHE A 286 14.65 9.47 -12.21
C PHE A 286 15.26 10.11 -13.44
N LEU A 287 16.42 10.72 -13.30
CA LEU A 287 17.26 11.07 -14.45
C LEU A 287 18.08 9.83 -14.80
N VAL A 288 17.90 9.28 -15.99
CA VAL A 288 18.53 8.03 -16.43
C VAL A 288 19.40 8.32 -17.64
N ARG A 289 20.62 7.77 -17.66
CA ARG A 289 21.52 7.78 -18.82
C ARG A 289 22.00 6.37 -19.08
N ASP A 290 21.79 5.87 -20.29
CA ASP A 290 22.29 4.54 -20.73
C ASP A 290 22.00 3.44 -19.69
N ARG A 291 20.75 3.39 -19.20
CA ARG A 291 20.24 2.50 -18.13
C ARG A 291 20.76 2.74 -16.71
N VAL A 292 21.56 3.77 -16.48
CA VAL A 292 22.09 4.14 -15.17
C VAL A 292 21.36 5.37 -14.64
N VAL A 293 20.66 5.20 -13.52
CA VAL A 293 20.05 6.32 -12.78
C VAL A 293 21.15 7.26 -12.30
N GLN A 294 21.09 8.53 -12.66
CA GLN A 294 22.03 9.59 -12.26
C GLN A 294 21.54 10.33 -11.01
N GLU A 295 20.24 10.61 -10.91
CA GLU A 295 19.64 11.33 -9.79
C GLU A 295 18.18 10.92 -9.61
N VAL A 296 17.66 11.10 -8.39
CA VAL A 296 16.28 10.74 -8.03
C VAL A 296 15.62 11.82 -7.20
N TRP A 297 14.41 12.22 -7.58
CA TRP A 297 13.55 13.16 -6.86
C TRP A 297 12.23 12.50 -6.46
N ASN A 298 11.75 12.80 -5.26
CA ASN A 298 10.45 12.32 -4.75
C ASN A 298 9.51 13.52 -4.57
N THR A 299 8.26 13.42 -5.01
CA THR A 299 7.19 14.43 -4.87
C THR A 299 7.42 15.73 -5.64
N GLU A 300 8.68 16.12 -5.87
CA GLU A 300 9.09 17.31 -6.60
C GLU A 300 9.53 16.98 -8.03
N ILE A 301 9.17 17.86 -8.96
CA ILE A 301 9.65 17.81 -10.35
C ILE A 301 10.87 18.75 -10.45
N PRO A 302 12.04 18.26 -10.91
CA PRO A 302 13.23 19.09 -11.04
C PRO A 302 13.01 20.20 -12.07
N ASP A 303 13.62 21.36 -11.84
CA ASP A 303 13.63 22.44 -12.81
C ASP A 303 14.62 22.18 -13.96
N GLU A 304 14.45 22.92 -15.06
CA GLU A 304 15.29 22.75 -16.25
C GLU A 304 16.78 22.99 -15.95
N ASP A 305 17.08 23.99 -15.12
CA ASP A 305 18.45 24.38 -14.78
C ASP A 305 19.16 23.27 -14.00
N THR A 306 18.46 22.61 -13.08
CA THR A 306 18.98 21.45 -12.33
C THR A 306 19.29 20.31 -13.29
N ILE A 307 18.35 19.97 -14.18
CA ILE A 307 18.54 18.91 -15.18
C ILE A 307 19.74 19.24 -16.07
N LYS A 308 19.78 20.45 -16.63
CA LYS A 308 20.86 20.94 -17.51
C LYS A 308 22.22 20.94 -16.78
N SER A 309 22.27 21.29 -15.49
CA SER A 309 23.51 21.31 -14.72
C SER A 309 24.11 19.90 -14.52
N ILE A 310 23.29 18.91 -14.14
CA ILE A 310 23.72 17.51 -13.97
C ILE A 310 24.14 16.93 -15.32
N THR A 311 23.36 17.28 -16.35
CA THR A 311 23.56 16.84 -17.72
C THR A 311 24.87 17.39 -18.32
N ALA A 312 25.20 18.65 -18.03
CA ALA A 312 26.43 19.33 -18.45
C ALA A 312 27.68 18.84 -17.72
N VAL A 313 27.60 18.59 -16.40
CA VAL A 313 28.72 18.08 -15.57
C VAL A 313 29.19 16.70 -16.04
N HIS A 314 28.27 15.86 -16.52
CA HIS A 314 28.57 14.52 -17.01
C HIS A 314 28.77 14.43 -18.54
N GLY A 315 28.92 15.56 -19.25
CA GLY A 315 29.34 15.59 -20.66
C GLY A 315 28.27 15.15 -21.67
N PHE A 316 27.19 15.91 -21.82
CA PHE A 316 26.22 15.73 -22.90
C PHE A 316 26.81 16.12 -24.26
N ARG A 317 26.97 15.16 -25.18
CA ARG A 317 27.13 15.48 -26.62
C ARG A 317 25.81 15.23 -27.30
N GLY A 318 25.07 16.30 -27.56
CA GLY A 318 23.97 16.28 -28.51
C GLY A 318 24.48 15.82 -29.87
N SER A 319 24.25 14.57 -30.22
CA SER A 319 24.51 14.04 -31.56
C SER A 319 23.18 13.79 -32.26
N LYS A 320 22.53 14.88 -32.69
CA LYS A 320 21.61 14.78 -33.83
C LYS A 320 22.43 14.40 -35.05
N VAL A 321 22.30 13.14 -35.48
CA VAL A 321 22.83 12.64 -36.75
C VAL A 321 22.22 13.49 -37.87
N HIS A 322 23.00 14.44 -38.38
CA HIS A 322 22.67 15.20 -39.57
C HIS A 322 22.67 14.23 -40.75
N GLY A 323 21.51 13.98 -41.33
CA GLY A 323 21.39 13.32 -42.61
C GLY A 323 22.18 14.10 -43.66
N SER A 324 23.27 13.51 -44.15
CA SER A 324 23.88 13.92 -45.41
C SER A 324 23.49 12.92 -46.47
N ALA A 325 22.50 13.30 -47.26
CA ALA A 325 22.33 12.81 -48.62
C ALA A 325 23.63 13.08 -49.40
N LYS A 326 24.19 12.04 -50.02
CA LYS A 326 25.10 12.17 -51.15
C LYS A 326 24.70 11.14 -52.22
N ILE A 327 24.06 11.70 -53.25
CA ILE A 327 24.22 11.45 -54.69
C ILE A 327 24.83 10.12 -55.07
#